data_AF-A0AAV2QGY4-F1
#
_entry.id   AF-A0AAV2QGY4-F1
#
_cell.length_a   1.000
_cell.length_b   1.000
_cell.length_c   1.000
_cell.angle_alpha   90.00
_cell.angle_beta   90.00
_cell.angle_gamma   90.00
#
_symmetry.space_group_name_H-M   'P 1'
#
loop_
_entity.id
_entity.type
_entity.pdbx_description
1 polymer ?
#
loop_
_entity_poly.entity_id
_entity_poly.type
_entity_poly.pdbx_seq_one_letter_code
_entity_poly.pdbx_strand_id
1 'polypeptide(L)'
;MATVREYHHDLADIGFNDLTQSVCGQGVWMLYVNINYNHSRFHQWTNIFSSGTYDCNDLPVTQQGQASSVRYAGTGDLHDETLSVYHSHKYSGGEEMFIREEPFFGDYNNQGSSIIVTGESPWTLYSGPGYHGDGICITPWPIGDGYYFGAWNVEDVGIENNELSSLQKGCFSKKVV
;
A
#
# COMPACT_ATOMS: atom_id res chain seq x y z
N MET A 1 5.90 9.85 22.81
CA MET A 1 5.46 8.68 22.02
C MET A 1 3.99 8.84 21.75
N ALA A 2 3.55 8.72 20.50
CA ALA A 2 2.14 8.65 20.14
C ALA A 2 1.77 7.19 19.81
N THR A 3 0.54 6.79 20.11
CA THR A 3 -0.01 5.49 19.71
C THR A 3 -1.10 5.74 18.69
N VAL A 4 -0.94 5.18 17.50
CA VAL A 4 -1.92 5.25 16.40
C VAL A 4 -2.50 3.86 16.16
N ARG A 5 -3.81 3.78 15.94
CA ARG A 5 -4.54 2.53 15.62
C ARG A 5 -5.47 2.68 14.43
N GLU A 6 -5.56 3.89 13.91
CA GLU A 6 -6.42 4.28 12.82
C GLU A 6 -5.65 5.22 11.89
N TYR A 7 -6.30 5.59 10.80
CA TYR A 7 -5.73 6.53 9.86
C TYR A 7 -5.72 7.93 10.47
N HIS A 8 -4.59 8.63 10.33
CA HIS A 8 -4.50 10.05 10.65
C HIS A 8 -4.06 10.79 9.39
N HIS A 9 -4.99 11.57 8.83
CA HIS A 9 -4.72 12.43 7.68
C HIS A 9 -3.89 13.66 8.07
N ASP A 10 -3.89 14.05 9.34
CA ASP A 10 -3.00 15.06 9.90
C ASP A 10 -2.55 14.61 11.31
N LEU A 11 -1.24 14.49 11.53
CA LEU A 11 -0.67 14.14 12.82
C LEU A 11 -0.69 15.30 13.81
N ALA A 12 -0.94 16.54 13.36
CA ALA A 12 -1.13 17.69 14.23
C ALA A 12 -2.37 17.54 15.11
N ASP A 13 -3.39 16.81 14.63
CA ASP A 13 -4.63 16.53 15.38
C ASP A 13 -4.38 15.77 16.69
N ILE A 14 -3.28 15.01 16.74
CA ILE A 14 -2.83 14.28 17.93
C ILE A 14 -1.55 14.85 18.55
N GLY A 15 -1.15 16.05 18.13
CA GLY A 15 0.04 16.73 18.65
C GLY A 15 1.36 16.02 18.34
N PHE A 16 1.43 15.26 17.24
CA PHE A 16 2.60 14.45 16.87
C PHE A 16 3.18 14.77 15.47
N ASN A 17 2.80 15.91 14.89
CA ASN A 17 3.28 16.37 13.59
C ASN A 17 4.78 16.66 13.57
N ASP A 18 5.50 16.16 12.56
CA ASP A 18 6.94 16.43 12.36
C ASP A 18 7.82 16.02 13.57
N LEU A 19 7.34 15.07 14.38
CA LEU A 19 8.06 14.56 15.56
C LEU A 19 8.56 13.13 15.38
N THR A 20 8.10 12.41 14.35
CA THR A 20 8.38 10.97 14.23
C THR A 20 9.85 10.70 13.94
N GLN A 21 10.51 9.96 14.84
CA GLN A 21 11.91 9.54 14.70
C GLN A 21 12.05 8.05 14.36
N SER A 22 11.14 7.25 14.90
CA SER A 22 11.10 5.79 14.76
C SER A 22 9.65 5.31 14.82
N VAL A 23 9.43 4.08 14.36
CA VAL A 23 8.14 3.40 14.37
C VAL A 23 8.30 2.07 15.09
N CYS A 24 7.36 1.77 15.99
CA CYS A 24 7.29 0.49 16.67
C CYS A 24 5.87 -0.07 16.53
N GLY A 25 5.74 -1.32 16.12
CA GLY A 25 4.44 -1.95 15.99
C GLY A 25 4.47 -3.25 15.19
N GLN A 26 3.28 -3.69 14.81
CA GLN A 26 3.03 -4.81 13.91
C GLN A 26 2.08 -4.32 12.81
N GLY A 27 2.16 -4.90 11.62
CA GLY A 27 1.34 -4.51 10.47
C GLY A 27 2.16 -3.84 9.36
N VAL A 28 1.44 -3.37 8.35
CA VAL A 28 1.99 -2.61 7.23
C VAL A 28 1.49 -1.17 7.36
N TRP A 29 2.38 -0.25 7.68
CA TRP A 29 2.09 1.16 7.95
C TRP A 29 2.86 2.04 6.99
N MET A 30 2.18 3.05 6.44
CA MET A 30 2.76 4.07 5.59
C MET A 30 2.77 5.41 6.32
N LEU A 31 3.95 6.03 6.44
CA LEU A 31 4.13 7.36 7.02
C LEU A 31 4.51 8.33 5.91
N TYR A 32 3.86 9.48 5.87
CA TYR A 32 3.98 10.44 4.79
C TYR A 32 4.50 11.78 5.31
N VAL A 33 5.37 12.43 4.55
CA VAL A 33 5.92 13.74 4.91
C VAL A 33 4.91 14.89 4.83
N ASN A 34 3.79 14.70 4.14
CA ASN A 34 2.70 15.68 4.09
C ASN A 34 1.43 15.10 4.70
N ILE A 35 0.52 15.99 5.10
CA ILE A 35 -0.87 15.66 5.41
C ILE A 35 -1.59 14.99 4.22
N ASN A 36 -2.73 14.37 4.49
CA ASN A 36 -3.59 13.70 3.52
C ASN A 36 -2.82 12.70 2.64
N TYR A 37 -1.92 11.92 3.25
CA TYR A 37 -1.22 10.81 2.59
C TYR A 37 -0.44 11.25 1.34
N ASN A 38 0.27 12.37 1.43
CA ASN A 38 1.00 13.00 0.32
C ASN A 38 0.15 13.42 -0.90
N HIS A 39 -1.17 13.55 -0.76
CA HIS A 39 -2.06 13.91 -1.86
C HIS A 39 -1.67 15.26 -2.50
N SER A 40 -1.44 15.25 -3.82
CA SER A 40 -1.22 16.45 -4.66
C SER A 40 -0.03 17.35 -4.27
N ARG A 41 1.04 16.78 -3.67
CA ARG A 41 2.26 17.54 -3.29
C ARG A 41 3.50 17.08 -4.06
N PHE A 42 4.33 18.04 -4.50
CA PHE A 42 5.69 17.78 -4.97
C PHE A 42 6.61 17.48 -3.77
N HIS A 43 7.54 16.54 -3.90
CA HIS A 43 8.30 15.87 -2.81
C HIS A 43 7.46 14.88 -1.98
N GLN A 44 7.35 13.66 -2.50
CA GLN A 44 6.63 12.56 -1.87
C GLN A 44 7.64 11.54 -1.35
N TRP A 45 8.02 11.66 -0.09
CA TRP A 45 8.60 10.55 0.64
C TRP A 45 7.51 9.86 1.44
N THR A 46 7.50 8.54 1.34
CA THR A 46 6.64 7.64 2.11
C THR A 46 7.56 6.60 2.72
N ASN A 47 7.51 6.42 4.03
CA ASN A 47 8.11 5.27 4.69
C ASN A 47 7.09 4.15 4.74
N ILE A 48 7.48 2.93 4.36
CA ILE A 48 6.70 1.75 4.72
C ILE A 48 7.40 1.05 5.88
N PHE A 49 6.67 0.89 6.97
CA PHE A 49 7.00 -0.04 8.03
C PHE A 49 6.18 -1.31 7.80
N SER A 50 6.83 -2.47 7.71
CA SER A 50 6.16 -3.76 7.57
C SER A 50 6.77 -4.76 8.54
N SER A 51 5.97 -5.31 9.44
CA SER A 51 6.43 -6.36 10.36
C SER A 51 5.31 -7.32 10.71
N GLY A 52 5.60 -8.62 10.63
CA GLY A 52 4.71 -9.69 11.09
C GLY A 52 4.63 -9.81 12.62
N THR A 53 5.59 -9.24 13.35
CA THR A 53 5.63 -9.22 14.81
C THR A 53 5.80 -7.80 15.34
N TYR A 54 5.74 -7.61 16.65
CA TYR A 54 6.08 -6.31 17.23
C TYR A 54 7.58 -6.05 17.04
N ASP A 55 7.91 -5.07 16.21
CA ASP A 55 9.28 -4.65 15.91
C ASP A 55 9.40 -3.13 15.89
N CYS A 56 10.63 -2.62 15.99
CA CYS A 56 10.94 -1.19 16.00
C CYS A 56 12.02 -0.85 14.97
N ASN A 57 11.76 0.17 14.14
CA ASN A 57 12.72 0.67 13.16
C ASN A 57 12.87 2.19 13.26
N ASP A 58 14.11 2.66 13.27
CA ASP A 58 14.41 4.09 13.13
C ASP A 58 14.13 4.54 11.70
N LEU A 59 13.56 5.74 11.54
CA LEU A 59 13.46 6.36 10.24
C LEU A 59 14.86 6.80 9.76
N PRO A 60 15.12 6.85 8.44
CA PRO A 60 16.34 7.42 7.91
C PRO A 60 16.59 8.82 8.48
N VAL A 61 17.82 9.12 8.89
CA VAL A 61 18.18 10.40 9.54
C VAL A 61 17.72 11.62 8.72
N THR A 62 17.72 11.52 7.38
CA THR A 62 17.26 12.58 6.48
C THR A 62 15.76 12.81 6.44
N GLN A 63 14.97 11.95 7.10
CA GLN A 63 13.50 11.93 7.10
C GLN A 63 12.91 11.92 8.52
N GLN A 64 13.77 11.85 9.54
CA GLN A 64 13.38 12.02 10.93
C GLN A 64 12.73 13.38 11.15
N GLY A 65 11.62 13.40 11.87
CA GLY A 65 10.87 14.61 12.20
C GLY A 65 10.15 15.23 11.02
N GLN A 66 9.73 14.44 10.02
CA GLN A 66 9.01 14.96 8.84
C GLN A 66 7.64 14.34 8.62
N ALA A 67 7.29 13.25 9.32
CA ALA A 67 5.99 12.61 9.10
C ALA A 67 4.85 13.51 9.60
N SER A 68 3.89 13.76 8.70
CA SER A 68 2.70 14.58 8.91
C SER A 68 1.39 13.82 8.74
N SER A 69 1.39 12.63 8.14
CA SER A 69 0.21 11.74 8.13
C SER A 69 0.62 10.26 8.13
N VAL A 70 -0.32 9.38 8.50
CA VAL A 70 -0.09 7.93 8.59
C VAL A 70 -1.36 7.15 8.29
N ARG A 71 -1.21 6.01 7.60
CA ARG A 71 -2.26 4.98 7.44
C ARG A 71 -1.66 3.58 7.43
N TYR A 72 -2.47 2.56 7.61
CA TYR A 72 -2.07 1.15 7.43
C TYR A 72 -2.67 0.58 6.15
N ALA A 73 -2.05 -0.45 5.57
CA ALA A 73 -2.60 -1.16 4.41
C ALA A 73 -3.53 -2.30 4.84
N GLY A 74 -4.49 -2.63 3.98
CA GLY A 74 -5.47 -3.69 4.25
C GLY A 74 -6.40 -3.33 5.40
N THR A 75 -6.87 -4.34 6.13
CA THR A 75 -7.82 -4.15 7.25
C THR A 75 -7.13 -3.78 8.57
N GLY A 76 -5.80 -3.85 8.62
CA GLY A 76 -5.00 -3.75 9.84
C GLY A 76 -4.73 -5.12 10.50
N ASP A 77 -5.44 -6.17 10.08
CA ASP A 77 -5.11 -7.57 10.40
C ASP A 77 -4.30 -8.17 9.24
N LEU A 78 -3.10 -8.67 9.54
CA LEU A 78 -2.22 -9.28 8.53
C LEU A 78 -2.67 -10.67 8.09
N HIS A 79 -3.64 -11.29 8.78
CA HIS A 79 -4.30 -12.51 8.31
C HIS A 79 -5.29 -12.24 7.18
N ASP A 80 -5.82 -11.02 7.09
CA ASP A 80 -6.76 -10.67 6.04
C ASP A 80 -6.04 -10.48 4.72
N GLU A 81 -6.52 -11.22 3.72
CA GLU A 81 -5.96 -11.23 2.38
C GLU A 81 -6.59 -10.11 1.55
N THR A 82 -5.85 -9.03 1.38
CA THR A 82 -6.33 -7.82 0.70
C THR A 82 -5.35 -7.34 -0.35
N LEU A 83 -5.87 -6.64 -1.35
CA LEU A 83 -5.09 -5.87 -2.30
C LEU A 83 -5.61 -4.44 -2.29
N SER A 84 -4.75 -3.48 -1.96
CA SER A 84 -5.05 -2.06 -1.94
C SER A 84 -4.34 -1.38 -3.12
N VAL A 85 -5.06 -0.59 -3.91
CA VAL A 85 -4.52 0.17 -5.04
C VAL A 85 -4.56 1.66 -4.69
N TYR A 86 -3.49 2.38 -4.98
CA TYR A 86 -3.32 3.80 -4.65
C TYR A 86 -3.22 4.68 -5.91
N HIS A 87 -3.80 5.89 -5.84
CA HIS A 87 -3.85 6.86 -6.95
C HIS A 87 -2.48 7.34 -7.44
N SER A 88 -1.44 7.19 -6.64
CA SER A 88 -0.12 7.73 -6.93
C SER A 88 0.97 6.77 -6.53
N HIS A 89 2.15 6.96 -7.11
CA HIS A 89 3.36 6.23 -6.74
C HIS A 89 3.63 6.31 -5.24
N LYS A 90 4.40 5.36 -4.74
CA LYS A 90 4.78 5.30 -3.31
C LYS A 90 3.57 5.31 -2.38
N TYR A 91 2.50 4.64 -2.80
CA TYR A 91 1.33 4.31 -1.97
C TYR A 91 0.65 5.56 -1.43
N SER A 92 0.58 6.62 -2.24
CA SER A 92 0.09 7.95 -1.86
C SER A 92 -1.25 8.27 -2.52
N GLY A 93 -1.95 9.27 -1.98
CA GLY A 93 -3.27 9.68 -2.46
C GLY A 93 -4.38 8.71 -2.07
N GLY A 94 -5.47 8.74 -2.85
CA GLY A 94 -6.65 7.89 -2.66
C GLY A 94 -6.31 6.40 -2.71
N GLU A 95 -7.16 5.59 -2.10
CA GLU A 95 -7.01 4.15 -1.97
C GLU A 95 -8.34 3.46 -2.27
N GLU A 96 -8.26 2.36 -3.00
CA GLU A 96 -9.35 1.41 -3.18
C GLU A 96 -8.85 0.03 -2.73
N MET A 97 -9.58 -0.62 -1.81
CA MET A 97 -9.19 -1.90 -1.23
C MET A 97 -10.11 -3.01 -1.70
N PHE A 98 -9.52 -4.11 -2.14
CA PHE A 98 -10.20 -5.28 -2.66
C PHE A 98 -9.91 -6.49 -1.76
N ILE A 99 -10.98 -7.21 -1.41
CA ILE A 99 -10.94 -8.48 -0.63
C ILE A 99 -11.33 -9.70 -1.46
N ARG A 100 -11.74 -9.47 -2.71
CA ARG A 100 -12.20 -10.46 -3.68
C ARG A 100 -11.84 -10.00 -5.09
N GLU A 101 -12.00 -10.90 -6.05
CA GLU A 101 -11.90 -10.55 -7.47
C GLU A 101 -12.90 -9.44 -7.84
N GLU A 102 -12.46 -8.54 -8.73
CA GLU A 102 -13.25 -7.42 -9.20
C GLU A 102 -13.08 -7.29 -10.72
N PRO A 103 -14.12 -7.55 -11.52
CA PRO A 103 -14.06 -7.43 -12.98
C PRO A 103 -13.96 -5.98 -13.46
N PHE A 104 -14.27 -4.98 -12.65
CA PHE A 104 -14.15 -3.58 -13.06
C PHE A 104 -14.01 -2.64 -11.87
N PHE A 105 -12.97 -1.80 -11.88
CA PHE A 105 -12.67 -0.88 -10.76
C PHE A 105 -13.65 0.30 -10.61
N GLY A 106 -14.70 0.38 -11.42
CA GLY A 106 -15.71 1.43 -11.29
C GLY A 106 -15.12 2.83 -11.47
N ASP A 107 -15.39 3.70 -10.50
CA ASP A 107 -14.87 5.07 -10.47
C ASP A 107 -13.35 5.13 -10.25
N TYR A 108 -12.72 4.02 -9.83
CA TYR A 108 -11.27 3.90 -9.64
C TYR A 108 -10.54 3.33 -10.87
N ASN A 109 -11.28 3.03 -11.94
CA ASN A 109 -10.72 2.44 -13.14
C ASN A 109 -9.65 3.35 -13.77
N ASN A 110 -8.53 2.75 -14.18
CA ASN A 110 -7.42 3.44 -14.85
C ASN A 110 -6.86 4.61 -14.03
N GLN A 111 -6.83 4.48 -12.70
CA GLN A 111 -6.31 5.50 -11.79
C GLN A 111 -5.27 4.97 -10.79
N GLY A 112 -5.04 3.65 -10.77
CA GLY A 112 -4.05 3.04 -9.90
C GLY A 112 -2.62 3.26 -10.40
N SER A 113 -1.72 3.65 -9.49
CA SER A 113 -0.29 3.80 -9.76
C SER A 113 0.61 2.97 -8.85
N SER A 114 0.14 2.58 -7.66
CA SER A 114 0.87 1.65 -6.79
C SER A 114 -0.07 0.75 -6.02
N ILE A 115 0.46 -0.37 -5.53
CA ILE A 115 -0.32 -1.49 -5.00
C ILE A 115 0.36 -2.00 -3.74
N ILE A 116 -0.44 -2.33 -2.72
CA ILE A 116 -0.01 -3.14 -1.59
C ILE A 116 -0.90 -4.38 -1.48
N VAL A 117 -0.29 -5.53 -1.25
CA VAL A 117 -0.97 -6.77 -0.88
C VAL A 117 -0.65 -7.11 0.57
N THR A 118 -1.66 -7.49 1.35
CA THR A 118 -1.52 -8.14 2.66
C THR A 118 -2.09 -9.54 2.59
N GLY A 119 -1.50 -10.47 3.34
CA GLY A 119 -1.89 -11.89 3.32
C GLY A 119 -1.13 -12.71 2.28
N GLU A 120 -1.30 -14.04 2.30
CA GLU A 120 -0.46 -14.99 1.55
C GLU A 120 -0.86 -15.12 0.08
N SER A 121 -2.14 -14.91 -0.24
CA SER A 121 -2.64 -15.16 -1.59
C SER A 121 -1.99 -14.28 -2.66
N PRO A 122 -1.58 -14.86 -3.80
CA PRO A 122 -1.21 -14.09 -4.96
C PRO A 122 -2.44 -13.47 -5.63
N TRP A 123 -2.21 -12.45 -6.46
CA TRP A 123 -3.26 -11.76 -7.21
C TRP A 123 -2.85 -11.57 -8.67
N THR A 124 -3.80 -11.75 -9.59
CA THR A 124 -3.61 -11.39 -11.00
C THR A 124 -4.26 -10.05 -11.27
N LEU A 125 -3.47 -9.13 -11.81
CA LEU A 125 -3.85 -7.78 -12.20
C LEU A 125 -4.01 -7.70 -13.70
N TYR A 126 -4.97 -6.91 -14.17
CA TYR A 126 -5.28 -6.77 -15.59
C TYR A 126 -5.44 -5.31 -16.01
N SER A 127 -4.87 -4.96 -17.16
CA SER A 127 -5.02 -3.62 -17.75
C SER A 127 -6.41 -3.37 -18.38
N GLY A 128 -7.19 -4.43 -18.62
CA GLY A 128 -8.53 -4.33 -19.17
C GLY A 128 -9.61 -4.79 -18.20
N PRO A 129 -10.88 -4.36 -18.40
CA PRO A 129 -12.01 -4.84 -17.63
C PRO A 129 -12.34 -6.29 -17.96
N GLY A 130 -12.98 -6.97 -17.02
CA GLY A 130 -13.41 -8.36 -17.13
C GLY A 130 -12.24 -9.33 -17.33
N TYR A 131 -11.07 -9.01 -16.76
CA TYR A 131 -9.87 -9.86 -16.79
C TYR A 131 -9.23 -9.99 -18.18
N HIS A 132 -9.31 -8.94 -18.99
CA HIS A 132 -8.69 -8.86 -20.32
C HIS A 132 -7.47 -7.93 -20.34
N GLY A 133 -6.76 -7.90 -21.47
CA GLY A 133 -5.58 -7.06 -21.64
C GLY A 133 -4.30 -7.73 -21.14
N ASP A 134 -3.33 -6.92 -20.74
CA ASP A 134 -2.11 -7.41 -20.10
C ASP A 134 -2.43 -7.92 -18.71
N GLY A 135 -2.15 -9.20 -18.47
CA GLY A 135 -2.29 -9.85 -17.17
C GLY A 135 -0.93 -10.08 -16.51
N ILE A 136 -0.79 -9.77 -15.24
CA ILE A 136 0.40 -10.07 -14.42
C ILE A 136 -0.02 -10.67 -13.09
N CYS A 137 0.60 -11.78 -12.68
CA CYS A 137 0.44 -12.28 -11.31
C CYS A 137 1.48 -11.65 -10.40
N ILE A 138 1.06 -11.09 -9.27
CA ILE A 138 1.92 -10.59 -8.20
C ILE A 138 1.80 -11.49 -6.98
N THR A 139 2.93 -11.81 -6.35
CA THR A 139 2.98 -12.66 -5.15
C THR A 139 3.60 -11.91 -3.98
N PRO A 140 2.92 -11.79 -2.82
CA PRO A 140 3.51 -11.17 -1.63
C PRO A 140 4.63 -12.04 -1.05
N TRP A 141 5.55 -11.42 -0.32
CA TRP A 141 6.67 -12.10 0.33
C TRP A 141 6.46 -12.22 1.85
N PRO A 142 7.05 -13.24 2.50
CA PRO A 142 6.92 -13.40 3.94
C PRO A 142 7.63 -12.26 4.69
N ILE A 143 7.00 -11.74 5.74
CA ILE A 143 7.52 -10.69 6.64
C ILE A 143 7.67 -11.15 8.10
N GLY A 144 7.65 -12.47 8.34
CA GLY A 144 7.78 -13.10 9.66
C GLY A 144 6.46 -13.66 10.20
N ASP A 145 6.55 -14.64 11.11
CA ASP A 145 5.42 -15.26 11.83
C ASP A 145 4.24 -15.74 10.96
N GLY A 146 4.52 -16.14 9.72
CA GLY A 146 3.49 -16.60 8.78
C GLY A 146 2.67 -15.48 8.13
N TYR A 147 3.10 -14.22 8.29
CA TYR A 147 2.50 -13.06 7.63
C TYR A 147 3.23 -12.71 6.34
N TYR A 148 2.48 -12.13 5.41
CA TYR A 148 2.94 -11.82 4.06
C TYR A 148 2.54 -10.39 3.67
N PHE A 149 3.40 -9.75 2.91
CA PHE A 149 3.22 -8.40 2.40
C PHE A 149 3.88 -8.28 1.02
N GLY A 150 3.28 -7.48 0.15
CA GLY A 150 3.85 -7.13 -1.13
C GLY A 150 3.55 -5.69 -1.49
N ALA A 151 4.46 -5.02 -2.19
CA ALA A 151 4.30 -3.62 -2.57
C ALA A 151 5.04 -3.29 -3.87
N TRP A 152 4.32 -2.69 -4.82
CA TRP A 152 4.82 -2.41 -6.16
C TRP A 152 4.26 -1.09 -6.70
N ASN A 153 4.97 -0.43 -7.63
CA ASN A 153 4.30 0.47 -8.57
C ASN A 153 3.73 -0.36 -9.72
N VAL A 154 2.63 0.11 -10.32
CA VAL A 154 1.93 -0.60 -11.39
C VAL A 154 2.84 -0.82 -12.60
N GLU A 155 3.63 0.19 -12.96
CA GLU A 155 4.60 0.11 -14.07
C GLU A 155 5.74 -0.89 -13.83
N ASP A 156 6.15 -1.09 -12.58
CA ASP A 156 7.23 -2.01 -12.23
C ASP A 156 6.84 -3.49 -12.45
N VAL A 157 5.54 -3.79 -12.45
CA VAL A 157 5.01 -5.14 -12.70
C VAL A 157 4.59 -5.35 -14.16
N GLY A 158 4.78 -4.35 -15.02
CA GLY A 158 4.56 -4.48 -16.47
C GLY A 158 3.13 -4.21 -16.94
N ILE A 159 2.34 -3.47 -16.16
CA ILE A 159 1.11 -2.80 -16.62
C ILE A 159 1.41 -1.30 -16.68
N GLU A 160 0.99 -0.58 -17.71
CA GLU A 160 1.28 0.86 -17.74
C GLU A 160 0.60 1.59 -16.58
N ASN A 161 1.25 2.64 -16.08
CA ASN A 161 0.71 3.44 -15.00
C ASN A 161 -0.67 3.99 -15.39
N ASN A 162 -1.64 3.93 -14.46
CA ASN A 162 -3.04 4.31 -14.70
C ASN A 162 -3.77 3.46 -15.74
N GLU A 163 -3.36 2.21 -15.99
CA GLU A 163 -4.12 1.27 -16.82
C GLU A 163 -4.77 0.13 -16.05
N LEU A 164 -4.56 0.02 -14.74
CA LEU A 164 -5.15 -1.07 -13.97
C LEU A 164 -6.69 -0.97 -13.92
N SER A 165 -7.38 -2.05 -14.28
CA SER A 165 -8.82 -2.05 -14.55
C SER A 165 -9.61 -3.19 -13.90
N SER A 166 -8.99 -4.35 -13.71
CA SER A 166 -9.61 -5.49 -13.02
C SER A 166 -8.58 -6.37 -12.33
N LEU A 167 -9.04 -7.23 -11.39
CA LEU A 167 -8.17 -8.14 -10.65
C LEU A 167 -8.86 -9.45 -10.28
N GLN A 168 -8.06 -10.52 -10.13
CA GLN A 168 -8.51 -11.82 -9.63
C GLN A 168 -7.58 -12.35 -8.55
N LYS A 169 -8.15 -13.01 -7.54
CA LYS A 169 -7.36 -13.66 -6.49
C LYS A 169 -6.84 -15.01 -6.97
N GLY A 170 -5.52 -15.20 -6.96
CA GLY A 170 -4.82 -16.33 -7.57
C GLY A 170 -3.97 -15.90 -8.78
N CYS A 171 -3.12 -16.82 -9.27
CA CYS A 171 -2.34 -16.61 -10.49
C CYS A 171 -3.03 -17.21 -11.72
N PHE A 172 -3.52 -16.34 -12.61
CA PHE A 172 -4.16 -16.68 -13.88
C PHE A 172 -3.37 -16.15 -15.10
N SER A 173 -2.27 -15.43 -14.87
CA SER A 173 -1.33 -15.03 -15.92
C SER A 173 -0.09 -15.92 -15.93
N LYS A 174 0.54 -16.05 -17.11
CA LYS A 174 1.87 -16.66 -17.28
C LYS A 174 3.00 -15.74 -16.83
N LYS A 175 2.78 -14.43 -16.83
CA LYS A 175 3.74 -13.45 -16.30
C LYS A 175 3.56 -13.39 -14.78
N VAL A 176 4.64 -13.61 -14.03
CA VAL A 176 4.63 -13.64 -12.56
C VAL A 176 5.76 -12.76 -12.04
N VAL A 177 5.47 -11.96 -11.01
CA VAL A 177 6.39 -11.07 -10.31
C VAL A 177 6.30 -11.32 -8.81
#